data_AF-A0A1M3LFQ7-F1
#
_entry.id   AF-A0A1M3LFQ7-F1
#
_cell.length_a   1.000
_cell.length_b   1.000
_cell.length_c   1.000
_cell.angle_alpha   90.00
_cell.angle_beta   90.00
_cell.angle_gamma   90.00
#
_symmetry.space_group_name_H-M   'P 1'
#
loop_
_entity.id
_entity.type
_entity.pdbx_description
1 polymer ?
#
loop_
_entity_poly.entity_id
_entity_poly.type
_entity_poly.pdbx_seq_one_letter_code
_entity_poly.pdbx_strand_id
1 'polypeptide(L)'
;MTWRAIDRLQAEIEEFADRVTARILVEVPEYSADATARTLLGPSVQQNADEVLHVLRGEPAAMAAARNVGLASAIGTSLPLDAVLRAYQVARDAFVGRLRELGDGEDLGEPLGRLESAYREAVASISEEYLAAKRRLGG
;
A
#
# COMPACT_ATOMS: atom_id res chain seq x y z
N MET A 1 23.14 5.87 8.53
CA MET A 1 23.13 6.69 7.30
C MET A 1 21.77 7.36 7.21
N THR A 2 21.69 8.58 6.68
CA THR A 2 20.42 9.25 6.37
C THR A 2 20.29 9.37 4.85
N TRP A 3 19.25 8.76 4.29
CA TRP A 3 18.97 8.80 2.85
C TRP A 3 18.14 10.04 2.54
N ARG A 4 18.65 10.96 1.71
CA ARG A 4 17.92 12.19 1.37
C ARG A 4 16.68 11.87 0.55
N ALA A 5 16.69 10.74 -0.17
CA ALA A 5 15.52 10.22 -0.88
C ALA A 5 14.31 10.04 0.06
N ILE A 6 14.54 9.54 1.28
CA ILE A 6 13.47 9.33 2.27
C ILE A 6 12.95 10.65 2.81
N ASP A 7 13.83 11.61 3.09
CA ASP A 7 13.44 12.95 3.54
C ASP A 7 12.62 13.69 2.48
N ARG A 8 13.03 13.56 1.21
CA ARG A 8 12.29 14.11 0.07
C ARG A 8 10.93 13.44 -0.08
N LEU A 9 10.88 12.11 0.01
CA LEU A 9 9.63 11.36 -0.07
C LEU A 9 8.67 11.77 1.05
N GLN A 10 9.18 11.94 2.28
CA GLN A 10 8.40 12.44 3.41
C GLN A 10 7.81 13.82 3.13
N ALA A 11 8.54 14.73 2.49
CA ALA A 11 8.07 16.08 2.21
C ALA A 11 6.89 16.13 1.21
N GLU A 12 6.71 15.11 0.39
CA GLU A 12 5.65 15.04 -0.62
C GLU A 12 4.68 13.86 -0.43
N ILE A 13 4.75 13.16 0.72
CA ILE A 13 4.09 11.85 0.89
C ILE A 13 2.57 11.93 0.75
N GLU A 14 1.95 13.01 1.27
CA GLU A 14 0.50 13.24 1.21
C GLU A 14 0.04 13.44 -0.24
N GLU A 15 0.67 14.37 -0.97
CA GLU A 15 0.34 14.60 -2.38
C GLU A 15 0.65 13.36 -3.25
N PHE A 16 1.70 12.62 -2.91
CA PHE A 16 2.03 11.40 -3.60
C PHE A 16 1.00 10.28 -3.33
N ALA A 17 0.49 10.15 -2.10
CA ALA A 17 -0.58 9.22 -1.77
C ALA A 17 -1.88 9.51 -2.55
N ASP A 18 -2.21 10.79 -2.77
CA ASP A 18 -3.33 11.18 -3.63
C ASP A 18 -3.11 10.75 -5.08
N ARG A 19 -1.89 10.93 -5.61
CA ARG A 19 -1.53 10.45 -6.96
C ARG A 19 -1.61 8.93 -7.07
N VAL A 20 -1.17 8.20 -6.05
CA VAL A 20 -1.29 6.73 -5.98
C VAL A 20 -2.76 6.30 -5.95
N THR A 21 -3.59 6.99 -5.16
CA THR A 21 -5.04 6.75 -5.11
C THR A 21 -5.68 6.93 -6.49
N ALA A 22 -5.40 8.04 -7.17
CA ALA A 22 -5.91 8.30 -8.52
C ALA A 22 -5.44 7.22 -9.52
N ARG A 23 -4.18 6.78 -9.40
CA ARG A 23 -3.62 5.72 -10.23
C ARG A 23 -4.33 4.38 -10.02
N ILE A 24 -4.61 4.00 -8.78
CA ILE A 24 -5.36 2.77 -8.45
C ILE A 24 -6.77 2.82 -9.04
N LEU A 25 -7.46 3.97 -8.94
CA LEU A 25 -8.80 4.13 -9.52
C LEU A 25 -8.84 3.94 -11.05
N VAL A 26 -7.73 4.24 -11.74
CA VAL A 26 -7.59 4.04 -13.19
C VAL A 26 -7.20 2.59 -13.51
N GLU A 27 -6.25 2.02 -12.78
CA GLU A 27 -5.65 0.71 -13.08
C GLU A 27 -6.40 -0.49 -12.49
N VAL A 28 -7.27 -0.26 -11.51
CA VAL A 28 -8.05 -1.28 -10.80
C VAL A 28 -9.54 -0.86 -10.81
N PRO A 29 -10.27 -1.11 -11.92
CA PRO A 29 -11.59 -0.55 -12.16
C PRO A 29 -12.64 -0.96 -11.11
N GLU A 30 -12.42 -2.06 -10.39
CA GLU A 30 -13.29 -2.52 -9.30
C GLU A 30 -13.41 -1.49 -8.17
N TYR A 31 -12.33 -0.75 -7.87
CA TYR A 31 -12.36 0.34 -6.89
C TYR A 31 -13.16 1.55 -7.40
N SER A 32 -13.15 1.81 -8.70
CA SER A 32 -13.95 2.89 -9.30
C SER A 32 -15.43 2.54 -9.43
N ALA A 33 -15.75 1.25 -9.60
CA ALA A 33 -17.11 0.75 -9.77
C ALA A 33 -17.90 0.65 -8.45
N ASP A 34 -17.22 0.45 -7.31
CA ASP A 34 -17.83 0.34 -5.99
C ASP A 34 -17.69 1.66 -5.20
N ALA A 35 -18.82 2.28 -4.82
CA ALA A 35 -18.83 3.57 -4.14
C ALA A 35 -18.19 3.52 -2.75
N THR A 36 -18.35 2.40 -2.04
CA THR A 36 -17.75 2.19 -0.72
C THR A 36 -16.24 1.99 -0.87
N ALA A 37 -15.80 1.17 -1.82
CA ALA A 37 -14.39 0.97 -2.13
C ALA A 37 -13.69 2.29 -2.49
N ARG A 38 -14.29 3.09 -3.37
CA ARG A 38 -13.77 4.41 -3.75
C ARG A 38 -13.61 5.35 -2.56
N THR A 39 -14.57 5.33 -1.63
CA THR A 39 -14.54 6.19 -0.44
C THR A 39 -13.45 5.78 0.54
N LEU A 40 -13.22 4.47 0.69
CA LEU A 40 -12.24 3.93 1.63
C LEU A 40 -10.80 3.93 1.07
N LEU A 41 -10.63 4.00 -0.25
CA LEU A 41 -9.32 3.89 -0.89
C LEU A 41 -8.36 5.00 -0.48
N GLY A 42 -8.78 6.28 -0.53
CA GLY A 42 -7.90 7.41 -0.19
C GLY A 42 -7.28 7.29 1.21
N PRO A 43 -8.09 7.14 2.28
CA PRO A 43 -7.59 6.90 3.63
C PRO A 43 -6.68 5.66 3.74
N SER A 44 -6.99 4.60 3.00
CA SER A 44 -6.16 3.37 2.99
C SER A 44 -4.78 3.63 2.40
N VAL A 45 -4.70 4.37 1.29
CA VAL A 45 -3.45 4.69 0.61
C VAL A 45 -2.63 5.68 1.44
N GLN A 46 -3.27 6.65 2.10
CA GLN A 46 -2.58 7.57 3.01
C GLN A 46 -1.91 6.81 4.17
N GLN A 47 -2.65 5.90 4.82
CA GLN A 47 -2.10 5.08 5.88
C GLN A 47 -0.97 4.16 5.38
N ASN A 48 -1.10 3.62 4.16
CA ASN A 48 -0.02 2.88 3.52
C ASN A 48 1.23 3.74 3.34
N ALA A 49 1.06 4.99 2.90
CA ALA A 49 2.16 5.93 2.67
C ALA A 49 2.92 6.25 3.97
N ASP A 50 2.20 6.44 5.08
CA ASP A 50 2.80 6.65 6.41
C ASP A 50 3.61 5.42 6.85
N GLU A 51 3.06 4.21 6.68
CA GLU A 51 3.76 2.96 6.98
C GLU A 51 5.00 2.77 6.10
N VAL A 52 4.94 3.13 4.81
CA VAL A 52 6.11 3.10 3.93
C VAL A 52 7.25 3.93 4.54
N LEU A 53 6.98 5.14 5.03
CA LEU A 53 8.02 5.97 5.65
C LEU A 53 8.63 5.31 6.90
N HIS A 54 7.81 4.69 7.75
CA HIS A 54 8.32 3.95 8.91
C HIS A 54 9.20 2.76 8.50
N VAL A 55 8.76 1.95 7.53
CA VAL A 55 9.55 0.82 6.99
C VAL A 55 10.88 1.32 6.42
N LEU A 56 10.86 2.42 5.66
CA LEU A 56 12.05 3.01 5.04
C LEU A 56 13.03 3.59 6.06
N ARG A 57 12.59 3.98 7.25
CA ARG A 57 13.46 4.41 8.36
C ARG A 57 13.96 3.27 9.24
N GLY A 58 13.49 2.04 8.98
CA GLY A 58 13.90 0.85 9.74
C GLY A 58 13.19 0.78 11.09
N GLU A 59 12.13 1.58 11.25
CA GLU A 59 11.27 1.53 12.40
C GLU A 59 10.42 0.24 12.33
N PRO A 60 10.03 -0.34 13.48
CA PRO A 60 9.11 -1.47 13.52
C PRO A 60 7.74 -1.03 13.00
N ALA A 61 7.59 -1.01 11.69
CA ALA A 61 6.33 -0.77 11.03
C ALA A 61 5.76 -2.12 10.64
N ALA A 62 4.64 -2.48 11.26
CA ALA A 62 3.81 -3.48 10.64
C ALA A 62 3.14 -2.75 9.49
N MET A 63 3.36 -3.15 8.22
CA MET A 63 2.46 -2.77 7.11
C MET A 63 1.03 -3.33 7.32
N ALA A 64 0.63 -3.53 8.57
CA ALA A 64 -0.53 -4.26 9.05
C ALA A 64 -1.67 -3.31 9.42
N ALA A 65 -1.40 -2.03 9.67
CA ALA A 65 -2.46 -1.05 9.87
C ALA A 65 -3.08 -0.66 8.51
N ALA A 66 -2.31 -0.57 7.42
CA ALA A 66 -2.86 -0.51 6.06
C ALA A 66 -3.60 -1.80 5.67
N ARG A 67 -3.14 -2.98 6.12
CA ARG A 67 -3.86 -4.26 5.93
C ARG A 67 -5.27 -4.22 6.49
N ASN A 68 -5.45 -3.68 7.70
CA ASN A 68 -6.75 -3.62 8.35
C ASN A 68 -7.77 -2.79 7.57
N VAL A 69 -7.36 -1.75 6.83
CA VAL A 69 -8.29 -0.94 6.02
C VAL A 69 -8.53 -1.55 4.64
N GLY A 70 -7.50 -2.12 4.00
CA GLY A 70 -7.66 -2.88 2.76
C GLY A 70 -8.57 -4.09 2.92
N LEU A 71 -8.44 -4.80 4.05
CA LEU A 71 -9.27 -5.94 4.41
C LEU A 71 -10.67 -5.55 4.90
N ALA A 72 -10.80 -4.51 5.74
CA ALA A 72 -12.11 -3.99 6.15
C ALA A 72 -12.92 -3.50 4.94
N SER A 73 -12.24 -2.89 3.96
CA SER A 73 -12.84 -2.57 2.66
C SER A 73 -13.24 -3.83 1.93
N ALA A 74 -12.37 -4.83 1.75
CA ALA A 74 -12.68 -6.06 1.01
C ALA A 74 -13.78 -6.94 1.64
N ILE A 75 -13.97 -6.87 2.96
CA ILE A 75 -15.03 -7.60 3.70
C ILE A 75 -16.34 -6.79 3.69
N GLY A 76 -16.27 -5.46 3.74
CA GLY A 76 -17.42 -4.56 3.65
C GLY A 76 -17.85 -4.19 2.22
N THR A 77 -17.07 -4.59 1.20
CA THR A 77 -17.32 -4.33 -0.22
C THR A 77 -17.39 -5.65 -1.00
N SER A 78 -17.81 -5.57 -2.27
CA SER A 78 -17.85 -6.74 -3.16
C SER A 78 -16.52 -7.00 -3.88
N LEU A 79 -15.41 -6.41 -3.42
CA LEU A 79 -14.14 -6.48 -4.14
C LEU A 79 -13.57 -7.92 -4.17
N PRO A 80 -13.15 -8.42 -5.34
CA PRO A 80 -12.43 -9.67 -5.44
C PRO A 80 -11.01 -9.51 -4.86
N LEU A 81 -10.46 -10.58 -4.27
CA LEU A 81 -9.09 -10.59 -3.72
C LEU A 81 -8.06 -10.09 -4.74
N ASP A 82 -8.19 -10.50 -6.01
CA ASP A 82 -7.28 -10.09 -7.08
C ASP A 82 -7.25 -8.57 -7.27
N ALA A 83 -8.39 -7.87 -7.12
CA ALA A 83 -8.43 -6.41 -7.20
C ALA A 83 -7.70 -5.75 -6.03
N VAL A 84 -7.86 -6.29 -4.82
CA VAL A 84 -7.16 -5.81 -3.62
C VAL A 84 -5.64 -6.01 -3.78
N LEU A 85 -5.22 -7.19 -4.22
CA LEU A 85 -3.80 -7.49 -4.45
C LEU A 85 -3.20 -6.61 -5.55
N ARG A 86 -3.96 -6.35 -6.63
CA ARG A 86 -3.53 -5.45 -7.70
C ARG A 86 -3.39 -4.01 -7.22
N ALA A 87 -4.30 -3.51 -6.40
CA ALA A 87 -4.18 -2.17 -5.80
C ALA A 87 -2.91 -2.04 -4.94
N TYR A 88 -2.58 -3.07 -4.15
CA TYR A 88 -1.33 -3.11 -3.38
C TYR A 88 -0.09 -3.16 -4.27
N GLN A 89 -0.13 -3.88 -5.39
CA GLN A 89 0.97 -3.89 -6.37
C GLN A 89 1.17 -2.52 -7.00
N VAL A 90 0.09 -1.84 -7.40
CA VAL A 90 0.14 -0.48 -7.95
C VAL A 90 0.74 0.50 -6.94
N ALA A 91 0.32 0.43 -5.68
CA ALA A 91 0.88 1.24 -4.61
C ALA A 91 2.38 0.97 -4.42
N ARG A 92 2.78 -0.30 -4.27
CA ARG A 92 4.19 -0.71 -4.16
C ARG A 92 5.03 -0.14 -5.29
N ASP A 93 4.61 -0.37 -6.53
CA ASP A 93 5.38 0.02 -7.71
C ASP A 93 5.51 1.53 -7.81
N ALA A 94 4.48 2.27 -7.40
CA ALA A 94 4.54 3.72 -7.30
C ALA A 94 5.54 4.20 -6.23
N PHE A 95 5.45 3.70 -4.98
CA PHE A 95 6.38 4.12 -3.91
C PHE A 95 7.83 3.71 -4.19
N VAL A 96 8.06 2.51 -4.71
CA VAL A 96 9.40 2.04 -5.12
C VAL A 96 9.94 2.89 -6.27
N GLY A 97 9.12 3.15 -7.30
CA GLY A 97 9.52 3.99 -8.43
C GLY A 97 9.89 5.39 -7.95
N ARG A 98 9.05 5.98 -7.09
CA ARG A 98 9.28 7.34 -6.60
C ARG A 98 10.51 7.45 -5.71
N LEU A 99 10.75 6.48 -4.83
CA LEU A 99 11.95 6.46 -4.00
C LEU A 99 13.22 6.37 -4.87
N ARG A 100 13.21 5.57 -5.94
CA ARG A 100 14.33 5.47 -6.89
C ARG A 100 14.58 6.79 -7.62
N GLU A 101 13.52 7.47 -8.07
CA GLU A 101 13.65 8.80 -8.70
C GLU A 101 14.23 9.84 -7.74
N LEU A 102 13.76 9.85 -6.50
CA LEU A 102 14.19 10.81 -5.49
C LEU A 102 15.62 10.57 -4.99
N GLY A 103 16.08 9.33 -5.05
CA GLY A 103 17.43 8.91 -4.65
C GLY A 103 18.35 8.63 -5.81
N ASP A 104 18.19 9.30 -6.97
CA ASP A 104 19.15 9.19 -8.06
C ASP A 104 20.58 9.46 -7.55
N GLY A 105 21.46 8.47 -7.73
CA GLY A 105 22.83 8.48 -7.20
C GLY A 105 23.01 8.03 -5.73
N GLU A 106 21.95 7.63 -5.02
CA GLU A 106 21.99 7.07 -3.67
C GLU A 106 21.95 5.52 -3.68
N ASP A 107 22.68 4.87 -2.78
CA ASP A 107 22.51 3.43 -2.53
C ASP A 107 21.28 3.19 -1.66
N LEU A 108 20.18 2.86 -2.32
CA LEU A 108 18.89 2.56 -1.70
C LEU A 108 18.69 1.05 -1.46
N GLY A 109 19.73 0.21 -1.55
CA GLY A 109 19.58 -1.24 -1.45
C GLY A 109 18.92 -1.70 -0.15
N GLU A 110 19.37 -1.17 0.99
CA GLU A 110 18.79 -1.49 2.29
C GLU A 110 17.32 -1.01 2.45
N PRO A 111 16.99 0.28 2.23
CA PRO A 111 15.61 0.74 2.38
C PRO A 111 14.65 0.10 1.38
N LEU A 112 15.08 -0.14 0.13
CA LEU A 112 14.26 -0.87 -0.85
C LEU A 112 14.05 -2.32 -0.44
N GLY A 113 15.08 -3.01 0.07
CA GLY A 113 14.95 -4.37 0.57
C GLY A 113 13.95 -4.48 1.73
N ARG A 114 13.97 -3.52 2.66
CA ARG A 114 12.99 -3.43 3.75
C ARG A 114 11.57 -3.23 3.22
N LEU A 115 11.38 -2.32 2.27
CA LEU A 115 10.08 -2.05 1.66
C LEU A 115 9.52 -3.26 0.90
N GLU A 116 10.35 -3.92 0.09
CA GLU A 116 9.96 -5.12 -0.65
C GLU A 116 9.56 -6.29 0.26
N SER A 117 10.28 -6.50 1.37
CA SER A 117 9.91 -7.50 2.38
C SER A 117 8.56 -7.16 3.01
N ALA A 118 8.36 -5.91 3.39
CA ALA A 118 7.13 -5.46 4.05
C ALA A 118 5.89 -5.62 3.15
N TYR A 119 6.00 -5.30 1.85
CA TYR A 119 4.91 -5.54 0.90
C TYR A 119 4.64 -7.04 0.67
N ARG A 120 5.69 -7.88 0.65
CA ARG A 120 5.52 -9.34 0.50
C ARG A 120 4.77 -9.94 1.68
N GLU A 121 5.12 -9.53 2.89
CA GLU A 121 4.42 -9.94 4.12
C GLU A 121 2.98 -9.43 4.15
N ALA A 122 2.75 -8.19 3.68
CA ALA A 122 1.40 -7.64 3.56
C ALA A 122 0.52 -8.47 2.62
N VAL A 123 1.01 -8.82 1.43
CA VAL A 123 0.28 -9.65 0.46
C VAL A 123 -0.09 -11.02 1.02
N ALA A 124 0.83 -11.69 1.71
CA ALA A 124 0.56 -13.00 2.31
C ALA A 124 -0.57 -12.93 3.35
N SER A 125 -0.50 -11.94 4.24
CA SER A 125 -1.47 -11.73 5.31
C SER A 125 -2.84 -11.29 4.79
N ILE A 126 -2.92 -10.42 3.77
CA ILE A 126 -4.20 -10.07 3.12
C ILE A 126 -4.88 -11.32 2.57
N SER A 127 -4.10 -12.19 1.92
CA SER A 127 -4.64 -13.42 1.33
C SER A 127 -5.20 -14.35 2.41
N GLU A 128 -4.47 -14.54 3.51
CA GLU A 128 -4.91 -15.37 4.64
C GLU A 128 -6.17 -14.82 5.30
N GLU A 129 -6.19 -13.51 5.58
CA GLU A 129 -7.30 -12.84 6.24
C GLU A 129 -8.55 -12.80 5.36
N TYR A 130 -8.42 -12.58 4.06
CA TYR A 130 -9.54 -12.60 3.11
C TYR A 130 -10.19 -13.98 3.05
N LEU A 131 -9.37 -15.03 2.96
CA LEU A 131 -9.82 -16.42 2.97
C LEU A 131 -10.46 -16.81 4.31
N ALA A 132 -9.94 -16.31 5.43
CA ALA A 132 -10.55 -16.51 6.74
C ALA A 132 -11.92 -15.82 6.85
N ALA A 133 -12.04 -14.58 6.35
CA ALA A 133 -13.29 -13.82 6.37
C ALA A 133 -14.38 -14.46 5.49
N LYS A 134 -14.04 -14.87 4.26
CA LYS A 134 -14.99 -15.58 3.37
C LYS A 134 -15.51 -16.88 3.99
N ARG A 135 -14.65 -17.64 4.67
CA ARG A 135 -15.06 -18.85 5.40
C ARG A 135 -16.06 -18.57 6.52
N ARG A 136 -15.94 -17.43 7.21
CA ARG A 136 -16.88 -17.03 8.28
C ARG A 136 -18.23 -16.56 7.76
N LEU A 137 -18.27 -15.98 6.56
CA LEU A 137 -19.49 -15.44 5.95
C LEU A 137 -20.29 -16.46 5.14
N GLY A 138 -19.64 -17.55 4.68
CA GLY A 138 -20.26 -18.62 3.91
C GLY A 138 -20.55 -19.91 4.70
N GLY A 139 -20.39 -19.89 6.02
CA GLY A 139 -20.67 -21.00 6.93
C GLY A 139 -21.93 -20.80 7.75
#